data_AF-A0A931IJT1-F1
#
_entry.id   AF-A0A931IJT1-F1
#
_cell.length_a   1.000
_cell.length_b   1.000
_cell.length_c   1.000
_cell.angle_alpha   90.00
_cell.angle_beta   90.00
_cell.angle_gamma   90.00
#
_symmetry.space_group_name_H-M   'P 1'
#
loop_
_entity.id
_entity.type
_entity.pdbx_description
1 polymer ?
#
loop_
_entity_poly.entity_id
_entity_poly.type
_entity_poly.pdbx_seq_one_letter_code
_entity_poly.pdbx_strand_id
1 'polypeptide(L)'
;MKKKSHLKKITISLLSIAIVVIGYLIVGNKLFNKRYDRLNETDRTMFAQLNELYTNTANTKEALWRGYQLNKLPIILVAKGNSLNNSSGTFNAIRRTAYTVGISGLADKWYTQKITMPDHFTLQNVYRLSALTPGVGSTWNPIGNFSTFGENISLGDATNAYYFKYNNKNLENPIKESQYFIPFLIHENFHHSVQLAWKSDSGDVRIEEKNAEWFEYLGYQFAALDGIKDAIVNNDKEAMKRAVAEYVVISEYRKQQDIHTYSSEKLHETLEGTATYVGIKASTHASTPPLLLLPGAPSEEQRNFSYFFTSIAHHPGYLSEIKWNRYESGALLCFALDKLLEDQSWQQKLNAQKSNSPVTIYDLVEQYYDEHGLKEYANSVDTLLKKYDTSRIRKESKLLDNQI
;
A
#
# COMPACT_ATOMS: atom_id res chain seq x y z
N MET A 1 7.77 -62.07 -10.87
CA MET A 1 7.45 -61.30 -12.11
C MET A 1 6.08 -60.59 -12.10
N LYS A 2 4.99 -61.13 -11.52
CA LYS A 2 3.64 -60.51 -11.55
C LYS A 2 3.53 -59.11 -10.91
N LYS A 3 4.27 -58.83 -9.83
CA LYS A 3 4.23 -57.52 -9.11
C LYS A 3 4.76 -56.34 -9.96
N LYS A 4 5.79 -56.57 -10.79
CA LYS A 4 6.35 -55.56 -11.73
C LYS A 4 5.37 -55.22 -12.88
N SER A 5 4.58 -56.20 -13.34
CA SER A 5 3.54 -56.01 -14.37
C SER A 5 2.37 -55.16 -13.87
N HIS A 6 1.91 -55.39 -12.64
CA HIS A 6 0.85 -54.56 -12.03
C HIS A 6 1.32 -53.13 -11.77
N LEU A 7 2.56 -52.95 -11.28
CA LEU A 7 3.13 -51.61 -11.12
C LEU A 7 3.19 -50.85 -12.45
N LYS A 8 3.66 -51.51 -13.52
CA LYS A 8 3.72 -50.91 -14.87
C LYS A 8 2.33 -50.50 -15.38
N LYS A 9 1.30 -51.33 -15.18
CA LYS A 9 -0.08 -50.99 -15.56
C LYS A 9 -0.62 -49.79 -14.77
N ILE A 10 -0.38 -49.75 -13.45
CA ILE A 10 -0.76 -48.61 -12.60
C ILE A 10 -0.05 -47.33 -13.06
N THR A 11 1.26 -47.40 -13.32
CA THR A 11 2.04 -46.24 -13.81
C THR A 11 1.52 -45.73 -15.16
N ILE A 12 1.21 -46.63 -16.10
CA ILE A 12 0.63 -46.24 -17.40
C ILE A 12 -0.74 -45.57 -17.20
N SER A 13 -1.61 -46.15 -16.37
CA SER A 13 -2.92 -45.54 -16.09
C SER A 13 -2.80 -44.15 -15.47
N LEU A 14 -1.88 -43.96 -14.51
CA LEU A 14 -1.63 -42.66 -13.89
C LEU A 14 -1.09 -41.64 -14.91
N LEU A 15 -0.16 -42.05 -15.79
CA LEU A 15 0.36 -41.19 -16.87
C LEU A 15 -0.75 -40.80 -17.85
N SER A 16 -1.60 -41.73 -18.26
CA SER A 16 -2.73 -41.45 -19.15
C SER A 16 -3.71 -40.46 -18.51
N ILE A 17 -4.04 -40.63 -17.23
CA ILE A 17 -4.89 -39.69 -16.49
C ILE A 17 -4.22 -38.31 -16.43
N ALA A 18 -2.93 -38.24 -16.12
CA ALA A 18 -2.18 -36.98 -16.09
C ALA A 18 -2.20 -36.27 -17.44
N ILE A 19 -2.00 -37.00 -18.55
CA ILE A 19 -2.06 -36.44 -19.92
C ILE A 19 -3.45 -35.90 -20.23
N VAL A 20 -4.52 -36.64 -19.89
CA VAL A 20 -5.89 -36.19 -20.10
C VAL A 20 -6.19 -34.93 -19.28
N VAL A 21 -5.75 -34.88 -18.02
CA VAL A 21 -5.91 -33.70 -17.16
C VAL A 21 -5.13 -32.50 -17.70
N ILE A 22 -3.87 -32.68 -18.11
CA ILE A 22 -3.06 -31.63 -18.72
C ILE A 22 -3.72 -31.12 -20.01
N GLY A 23 -4.15 -32.03 -20.88
CA GLY A 23 -4.88 -31.70 -22.11
C GLY A 23 -6.14 -30.89 -21.82
N TYR A 24 -6.94 -31.31 -20.83
CA TYR A 24 -8.13 -30.58 -20.39
C TYR A 24 -7.80 -29.17 -19.88
N LEU A 25 -6.74 -28.99 -19.08
CA LEU A 25 -6.33 -27.69 -18.56
C LEU A 25 -5.86 -26.73 -19.67
N ILE A 26 -5.19 -27.25 -20.70
CA ILE A 26 -4.73 -26.45 -21.85
C ILE A 26 -5.90 -26.10 -22.77
N VAL A 27 -6.66 -27.11 -23.20
CA VAL A 27 -7.80 -26.95 -24.12
C VAL A 27 -8.92 -26.15 -23.46
N GLY A 28 -9.24 -26.43 -22.21
CA GLY A 28 -10.23 -25.68 -21.43
C GLY A 28 -9.88 -24.20 -21.33
N ASN A 29 -8.60 -23.87 -21.10
CA ASN A 29 -8.13 -22.48 -21.11
C ASN A 29 -8.33 -21.80 -22.47
N LYS A 30 -8.28 -22.53 -23.59
CA LYS A 30 -8.49 -21.98 -24.93
C LYS A 30 -9.95 -21.92 -25.35
N LEU A 31 -10.86 -22.70 -24.75
CA LEU A 31 -12.25 -22.84 -25.22
C LEU A 31 -13.28 -22.01 -24.43
N PHE A 32 -13.15 -21.90 -23.11
CA PHE A 32 -14.20 -21.29 -22.27
C PHE A 32 -13.99 -19.79 -22.04
N ASN A 33 -15.06 -19.05 -21.73
CA ASN A 33 -15.04 -17.69 -21.18
C ASN A 33 -13.98 -16.76 -21.81
N LYS A 34 -14.00 -16.60 -23.14
CA LYS A 34 -13.02 -15.80 -23.90
C LYS A 34 -13.38 -14.33 -24.01
N ARG A 35 -14.55 -13.94 -23.51
CA ARG A 35 -15.09 -12.59 -23.58
C ARG A 35 -15.41 -12.11 -22.17
N TYR A 36 -15.26 -10.81 -21.94
CA TYR A 36 -15.52 -10.18 -20.64
C TYR A 36 -16.91 -10.51 -20.08
N ASP A 37 -17.95 -10.43 -20.91
CA ASP A 37 -19.35 -10.72 -20.52
C ASP A 37 -19.57 -12.17 -20.07
N ARG A 38 -18.69 -13.10 -20.46
CA ARG A 38 -18.70 -14.51 -20.08
C ARG A 38 -17.81 -14.82 -18.87
N LEU A 39 -17.11 -13.84 -18.30
CA LEU A 39 -16.40 -14.02 -17.05
C LEU A 39 -17.38 -14.09 -15.86
N ASN A 40 -16.93 -14.65 -14.74
CA ASN A 40 -17.71 -14.59 -13.51
C ASN A 40 -17.78 -13.14 -13.00
N GLU A 41 -18.75 -12.88 -12.13
CA GLU A 41 -19.01 -11.54 -11.60
C GLU A 41 -17.79 -10.93 -10.89
N THR A 42 -17.11 -11.68 -10.03
CA THR A 42 -15.89 -11.23 -9.33
C THR A 42 -14.81 -10.72 -10.30
N ASP A 43 -14.54 -11.46 -11.38
CA ASP A 43 -13.54 -11.08 -12.37
C ASP A 43 -14.01 -9.86 -13.18
N ARG A 44 -15.30 -9.76 -13.50
CA ARG A 44 -15.87 -8.59 -14.18
C ARG A 44 -15.75 -7.33 -13.32
N THR A 45 -16.16 -7.41 -12.06
CA THR A 45 -16.06 -6.31 -11.09
C THR A 45 -14.62 -5.86 -10.91
N MET A 46 -13.69 -6.80 -10.75
CA MET A 46 -12.25 -6.51 -10.66
C MET A 46 -11.75 -5.74 -11.89
N PHE A 47 -12.04 -6.23 -13.10
CA PHE A 47 -11.60 -5.55 -14.32
C PHE A 47 -12.28 -4.20 -14.54
N ALA A 48 -13.55 -4.05 -14.12
CA ALA A 48 -14.25 -2.77 -14.18
C ALA A 48 -13.58 -1.73 -13.27
N GLN A 49 -13.32 -2.07 -11.99
CA GLN A 49 -12.62 -1.19 -11.05
C GLN A 49 -11.22 -0.82 -11.55
N LEU A 50 -10.46 -1.79 -12.07
CA LEU A 50 -9.11 -1.54 -12.60
C LEU A 50 -9.14 -0.67 -13.87
N ASN A 51 -10.09 -0.91 -14.76
CA ASN A 51 -10.26 -0.11 -15.98
C ASN A 51 -10.63 1.35 -15.66
N GLU A 52 -11.50 1.56 -14.67
CA GLU A 52 -11.88 2.90 -14.22
C GLU A 52 -10.67 3.65 -13.66
N LEU A 53 -9.88 3.00 -12.78
CA LEU A 53 -8.63 3.56 -12.28
C LEU A 53 -7.69 3.97 -13.42
N TYR A 54 -7.49 3.08 -14.40
CA TYR A 54 -6.61 3.37 -15.54
C TYR A 54 -7.15 4.53 -16.38
N THR A 55 -8.45 4.58 -16.60
CA THR A 55 -9.09 5.63 -17.41
C THR A 55 -8.94 6.99 -16.74
N ASN A 56 -9.15 7.06 -15.42
CA ASN A 56 -9.10 8.31 -14.66
C ASN A 56 -7.66 8.82 -14.43
N THR A 57 -6.65 7.93 -14.47
CA THR A 57 -5.25 8.27 -14.17
C THR A 57 -4.30 8.30 -15.39
N ALA A 58 -4.71 7.79 -16.56
CA ALA A 58 -3.80 7.54 -17.67
C ALA A 58 -3.18 8.79 -18.34
N ASN A 59 -3.77 9.99 -18.22
CA ASN A 59 -3.32 11.17 -18.98
C ASN A 59 -3.67 12.52 -18.31
N THR A 60 -3.70 12.60 -16.98
CA THR A 60 -4.29 13.74 -16.27
C THR A 60 -3.33 14.40 -15.29
N LYS A 61 -3.68 15.63 -14.85
CA LYS A 61 -3.14 16.25 -13.62
C LYS A 61 -3.42 15.38 -12.37
N GLU A 62 -4.24 14.35 -12.49
CA GLU A 62 -4.68 13.43 -11.44
C GLU A 62 -3.82 12.16 -11.37
N ALA A 63 -2.58 12.22 -11.87
CA ALA A 63 -1.63 11.14 -11.67
C ALA A 63 -1.50 10.81 -10.17
N LEU A 64 -1.53 9.51 -9.85
CA LEU A 64 -1.38 9.03 -8.48
C LEU A 64 -0.03 9.45 -7.89
N TRP A 65 1.01 9.34 -8.72
CA TRP A 65 2.38 9.71 -8.41
C TRP A 65 3.14 10.08 -9.68
N ARG A 66 4.07 11.01 -9.59
CA ARG A 66 4.86 11.50 -10.72
C ARG A 66 5.79 10.41 -11.23
N GLY A 67 5.63 10.06 -12.51
CA GLY A 67 6.40 8.99 -13.17
C GLY A 67 5.81 7.59 -12.96
N TYR A 68 4.74 7.44 -12.17
CA TYR A 68 4.09 6.16 -11.94
C TYR A 68 3.01 5.90 -13.00
N GLN A 69 3.40 5.22 -14.09
CA GLN A 69 2.52 4.90 -15.21
C GLN A 69 1.86 3.53 -15.01
N LEU A 70 0.87 3.49 -14.12
CA LEU A 70 0.21 2.26 -13.70
C LEU A 70 -0.31 1.40 -14.87
N ASN A 71 -0.86 2.02 -15.91
CA ASN A 71 -1.38 1.32 -17.10
C ASN A 71 -0.30 0.64 -17.96
N LYS A 72 0.98 0.89 -17.68
CA LYS A 72 2.12 0.23 -18.33
C LYS A 72 2.77 -0.84 -17.46
N LEU A 73 2.31 -1.02 -16.23
CA LEU A 73 2.92 -1.99 -15.32
C LEU A 73 2.44 -3.40 -15.64
N PRO A 74 3.37 -4.36 -15.77
CA PRO A 74 3.03 -5.76 -15.98
C PRO A 74 2.48 -6.37 -14.69
N ILE A 75 1.18 -6.70 -14.67
CA ILE A 75 0.50 -7.22 -13.49
C ILE A 75 -0.11 -8.60 -13.78
N ILE A 76 0.01 -9.51 -12.82
CA ILE A 76 -0.64 -10.82 -12.79
C ILE A 76 -1.70 -10.83 -11.68
N LEU A 77 -2.97 -10.91 -12.06
CA LEU A 77 -4.10 -10.89 -11.14
C LEU A 77 -4.61 -12.32 -10.94
N VAL A 78 -4.69 -12.76 -9.69
CA VAL A 78 -4.96 -14.17 -9.36
C VAL A 78 -6.24 -14.27 -8.54
N ALA A 79 -7.30 -14.78 -9.18
CA ALA A 79 -8.56 -15.05 -8.50
C ALA A 79 -8.39 -16.17 -7.47
N LYS A 80 -8.93 -15.96 -6.28
CA LYS A 80 -9.03 -16.95 -5.21
C LYS A 80 -10.49 -17.16 -4.79
N GLY A 81 -10.74 -18.21 -4.01
CA GLY A 81 -12.04 -18.38 -3.35
C GLY A 81 -12.29 -17.33 -2.27
N ASN A 82 -13.47 -17.36 -1.67
CA ASN A 82 -13.94 -16.39 -0.65
C ASN A 82 -13.20 -16.48 0.70
N SER A 83 -12.11 -17.24 0.76
CA SER A 83 -11.28 -17.50 1.94
C SER A 83 -9.99 -16.68 1.98
N LEU A 84 -9.84 -15.62 1.15
CA LEU A 84 -8.73 -14.68 1.37
C LEU A 84 -8.98 -13.89 2.65
N ASN A 85 -8.01 -13.97 3.55
CA ASN A 85 -7.72 -12.95 4.53
C ASN A 85 -6.33 -12.40 4.21
N ASN A 86 -6.15 -11.08 4.28
CA ASN A 86 -4.88 -10.40 3.99
C ASN A 86 -3.89 -10.44 5.18
N SER A 87 -4.18 -11.23 6.21
CA SER A 87 -3.25 -11.51 7.32
C SER A 87 -2.16 -12.51 6.91
N SER A 88 -0.94 -12.29 7.44
CA SER A 88 0.16 -13.25 7.36
C SER A 88 -0.28 -14.62 7.92
N GLY A 89 0.06 -15.72 7.22
CA GLY A 89 -0.23 -17.09 7.66
C GLY A 89 -1.51 -17.74 7.13
N THR A 90 -2.28 -17.10 6.25
CA THR A 90 -3.51 -17.69 5.68
C THR A 90 -3.21 -18.78 4.63
N PHE A 91 -3.90 -19.92 4.68
CA PHE A 91 -3.76 -21.04 3.73
C PHE A 91 -4.71 -20.89 2.52
N ASN A 92 -4.21 -20.34 1.42
CA ASN A 92 -4.99 -20.08 0.19
C ASN A 92 -4.87 -21.21 -0.84
N ALA A 93 -5.35 -22.41 -0.49
CA ALA A 93 -5.10 -23.66 -1.23
C ALA A 93 -5.54 -23.70 -2.70
N ILE A 94 -6.54 -22.90 -3.11
CA ILE A 94 -7.15 -23.01 -4.45
C ILE A 94 -6.90 -21.74 -5.24
N ARG A 95 -5.84 -21.73 -6.06
CA ARG A 95 -5.72 -20.79 -7.20
C ARG A 95 -6.81 -21.15 -8.20
N ARG A 96 -7.67 -20.17 -8.52
CA ARG A 96 -8.68 -20.31 -9.59
C ARG A 96 -8.05 -19.87 -10.90
N THR A 97 -8.59 -18.82 -11.48
CA THR A 97 -8.10 -18.23 -12.71
C THR A 97 -7.02 -17.20 -12.40
N ALA A 98 -6.01 -17.10 -13.26
CA ALA A 98 -5.10 -15.96 -13.25
C ALA A 98 -5.19 -15.22 -14.58
N TYR A 99 -5.00 -13.91 -14.51
CA TYR A 99 -5.03 -13.00 -15.65
C TYR A 99 -3.75 -12.17 -15.66
N THR A 100 -3.40 -11.66 -16.83
CA THR A 100 -2.33 -10.70 -17.02
C THR A 100 -2.90 -9.41 -17.55
N VAL A 101 -2.31 -8.30 -17.13
CA VAL A 101 -2.59 -6.94 -17.58
C VAL A 101 -1.26 -6.29 -17.94
N GLY A 102 -1.19 -5.66 -19.12
CA GLY A 102 0.01 -4.91 -19.52
C GLY A 102 1.23 -5.76 -19.90
N ILE A 103 1.06 -7.07 -20.13
CA ILE A 103 2.16 -7.98 -20.52
C ILE A 103 2.10 -8.31 -22.01
N SER A 104 3.17 -7.99 -22.74
CA SER A 104 3.35 -8.35 -24.17
C SER A 104 4.02 -9.74 -24.33
N GLY A 105 4.11 -10.22 -25.58
CA GLY A 105 4.74 -11.52 -25.87
C GLY A 105 3.90 -12.75 -25.51
N LEU A 106 2.63 -12.55 -25.15
CA LEU A 106 1.69 -13.59 -24.73
C LEU A 106 0.78 -14.12 -25.83
N ALA A 107 0.77 -13.46 -27.00
CA ALA A 107 0.01 -13.92 -28.16
C ALA A 107 0.45 -15.35 -28.55
N ASP A 108 -0.52 -16.19 -28.91
CA ASP A 108 -0.34 -17.55 -29.42
C ASP A 108 0.37 -18.56 -28.51
N LYS A 109 0.74 -18.17 -27.29
CA LYS A 109 1.29 -19.12 -26.31
C LYS A 109 0.22 -20.16 -25.94
N TRP A 110 0.62 -21.42 -25.80
CA TRP A 110 -0.29 -22.53 -25.48
C TRP A 110 -0.97 -22.35 -24.12
N TYR A 111 -0.31 -21.66 -23.19
CA TYR A 111 -0.77 -21.42 -21.83
C TYR A 111 -1.57 -20.11 -21.67
N THR A 112 -1.81 -19.32 -22.72
CA THR A 112 -2.54 -18.04 -22.63
C THR A 112 -3.84 -18.06 -23.43
N GLN A 113 -4.80 -17.24 -23.04
CA GLN A 113 -6.01 -16.97 -23.83
C GLN A 113 -6.34 -15.49 -23.73
N LYS A 114 -6.30 -14.77 -24.86
CA LYS A 114 -6.72 -13.36 -24.88
C LYS A 114 -8.21 -13.27 -24.51
N ILE A 115 -8.53 -12.36 -23.61
CA ILE A 115 -9.90 -12.01 -23.27
C ILE A 115 -10.33 -10.85 -24.16
N THR A 116 -11.45 -11.00 -24.85
CA THR A 116 -12.10 -9.89 -25.55
C THR A 116 -12.73 -8.97 -24.52
N MET A 117 -12.07 -7.84 -24.28
CA MET A 117 -12.54 -6.77 -23.41
C MET A 117 -13.56 -5.90 -24.17
N PRO A 118 -14.46 -5.16 -23.48
CA PRO A 118 -15.36 -4.22 -24.15
C PRO A 118 -14.56 -3.12 -24.86
N ASP A 119 -15.04 -2.65 -26.01
CA ASP A 119 -14.30 -1.66 -26.83
C ASP A 119 -14.06 -0.33 -26.10
N HIS A 120 -14.95 0.04 -25.17
CA HIS A 120 -14.83 1.25 -24.37
C HIS A 120 -13.86 1.13 -23.19
N PHE A 121 -13.28 -0.05 -22.93
CA PHE A 121 -12.28 -0.19 -21.89
C PHE A 121 -10.92 0.35 -22.39
N THR A 122 -10.22 1.09 -21.55
CA THR A 122 -8.79 1.39 -21.76
C THR A 122 -7.95 0.11 -21.61
N LEU A 123 -8.39 -0.80 -20.74
CA LEU A 123 -7.77 -2.10 -20.51
C LEU A 123 -8.09 -3.10 -21.64
N GLN A 124 -7.27 -3.11 -22.70
CA GLN A 124 -7.47 -3.99 -23.87
C GLN A 124 -6.56 -5.23 -23.90
N ASN A 125 -5.41 -5.17 -23.25
CA ASN A 125 -4.40 -6.23 -23.28
C ASN A 125 -4.52 -7.15 -22.05
N VAL A 126 -5.55 -7.99 -22.06
CA VAL A 126 -5.82 -8.97 -20.99
C VAL A 126 -5.70 -10.39 -21.51
N TYR A 127 -4.89 -11.21 -20.84
CA TYR A 127 -4.78 -12.64 -21.13
C TYR A 127 -5.05 -13.47 -19.88
N ARG A 128 -5.92 -14.48 -20.00
CA ARG A 128 -6.05 -15.54 -19.01
C ARG A 128 -4.89 -16.52 -19.13
N LEU A 129 -4.38 -16.93 -17.99
CA LEU A 129 -3.29 -17.90 -17.85
C LEU A 129 -3.84 -19.29 -17.49
N SER A 130 -3.30 -20.31 -18.16
CA SER A 130 -3.50 -21.70 -17.77
C SER A 130 -2.88 -21.97 -16.40
N ALA A 131 -3.42 -22.98 -15.72
CA ALA A 131 -2.85 -23.53 -14.49
C ALA A 131 -1.35 -23.86 -14.66
N LEU A 132 -0.97 -24.36 -15.85
CA LEU A 132 0.36 -24.85 -16.20
C LEU A 132 1.29 -23.78 -16.80
N THR A 133 0.96 -22.50 -16.65
CA THR A 133 1.78 -21.41 -17.18
C THR A 133 3.20 -21.47 -16.58
N PRO A 134 4.27 -21.49 -17.41
CA PRO A 134 5.64 -21.44 -16.92
C PRO A 134 5.95 -20.14 -16.17
N GLY A 135 6.84 -20.20 -15.18
CA GLY A 135 7.35 -19.01 -14.48
C GLY A 135 6.44 -18.40 -13.41
N VAL A 136 5.15 -18.76 -13.36
CA VAL A 136 4.19 -18.22 -12.38
C VAL A 136 3.96 -19.13 -11.16
N GLY A 137 4.93 -20.00 -10.84
CA GLY A 137 4.83 -20.97 -9.74
C GLY A 137 4.53 -20.32 -8.38
N SER A 138 5.14 -19.17 -8.10
CA SER A 138 4.92 -18.38 -6.87
C SER A 138 3.46 -17.96 -6.67
N THR A 139 2.69 -17.78 -7.76
CA THR A 139 1.26 -17.42 -7.68
C THR A 139 0.39 -18.55 -7.07
N TRP A 140 0.90 -19.78 -7.04
CA TRP A 140 0.27 -20.91 -6.39
C TRP A 140 0.48 -20.95 -4.88
N ASN A 141 1.43 -20.17 -4.34
CA ASN A 141 1.74 -20.17 -2.91
C ASN A 141 0.44 -19.96 -2.11
N PRO A 142 0.08 -20.86 -1.19
CA PRO A 142 -1.07 -20.65 -0.33
C PRO A 142 -0.83 -19.49 0.64
N ILE A 143 0.41 -19.19 0.98
CA ILE A 143 0.81 -18.13 1.91
C ILE A 143 1.13 -16.84 1.13
N GLY A 144 0.66 -15.70 1.62
CA GLY A 144 0.89 -14.39 1.00
C GLY A 144 -0.06 -14.09 -0.16
N ASN A 145 -0.35 -12.81 -0.39
CA ASN A 145 -1.36 -12.37 -1.36
C ASN A 145 -0.82 -11.60 -2.55
N PHE A 146 0.46 -11.27 -2.57
CA PHE A 146 1.07 -10.45 -3.61
C PHE A 146 2.59 -10.67 -3.66
N SER A 147 3.24 -10.13 -4.69
CA SER A 147 4.71 -10.15 -4.78
C SER A 147 5.32 -9.38 -3.63
N THR A 148 6.20 -10.03 -2.87
CA THR A 148 6.98 -9.34 -1.84
C THR A 148 8.20 -8.63 -2.46
N PHE A 149 8.83 -7.72 -1.71
CA PHE A 149 10.01 -6.98 -2.17
C PHE A 149 11.08 -7.91 -2.79
N GLY A 150 11.42 -7.64 -4.05
CA GLY A 150 12.44 -8.39 -4.80
C GLY A 150 11.94 -9.64 -5.51
N GLU A 151 10.68 -10.04 -5.35
CA GLU A 151 10.09 -11.14 -6.13
C GLU A 151 9.79 -10.69 -7.57
N ASN A 152 10.59 -11.16 -8.53
CA ASN A 152 10.39 -10.84 -9.94
C ASN A 152 9.82 -12.05 -10.68
N ILE A 153 8.63 -11.92 -11.26
CA ILE A 153 8.07 -12.94 -12.16
C ILE A 153 8.40 -12.58 -13.61
N SER A 154 9.09 -13.47 -14.32
CA SER A 154 9.27 -13.35 -15.76
C SER A 154 8.15 -14.08 -16.50
N LEU A 155 7.43 -13.36 -17.37
CA LEU A 155 6.31 -13.87 -18.15
C LEU A 155 6.13 -13.07 -19.43
N GLY A 156 6.12 -13.75 -20.58
CA GLY A 156 6.12 -13.06 -21.89
C GLY A 156 7.40 -12.24 -22.04
N ASP A 157 7.27 -10.97 -22.40
CA ASP A 157 8.40 -10.03 -22.50
C ASP A 157 8.69 -9.31 -21.17
N ALA A 158 7.82 -9.46 -20.16
CA ALA A 158 8.02 -8.84 -18.86
C ALA A 158 9.05 -9.64 -18.05
N THR A 159 10.08 -8.96 -17.55
CA THR A 159 11.09 -9.55 -16.65
C THR A 159 10.76 -9.33 -15.17
N ASN A 160 9.90 -8.36 -14.88
CA ASN A 160 9.46 -8.02 -13.53
C ASN A 160 7.93 -7.78 -13.48
N ALA A 161 7.16 -8.86 -13.61
CA ALA A 161 5.72 -8.81 -13.43
C ALA A 161 5.35 -8.94 -11.94
N TYR A 162 4.54 -7.99 -11.46
CA TYR A 162 3.98 -8.01 -10.12
C TYR A 162 2.75 -8.91 -10.08
N TYR A 163 2.56 -9.74 -9.04
CA TYR A 163 1.31 -10.48 -8.86
C TYR A 163 0.51 -9.99 -7.65
N PHE A 164 -0.81 -10.09 -7.75
CA PHE A 164 -1.74 -9.78 -6.69
C PHE A 164 -2.93 -10.75 -6.71
N LYS A 165 -3.35 -11.21 -5.53
CA LYS A 165 -4.47 -12.13 -5.35
C LYS A 165 -5.70 -11.35 -4.91
N TYR A 166 -6.85 -11.66 -5.52
CA TYR A 166 -8.12 -10.99 -5.22
C TYR A 166 -9.27 -11.99 -5.08
N ASN A 167 -10.35 -11.55 -4.43
CA ASN A 167 -11.64 -12.21 -4.40
C ASN A 167 -12.78 -11.19 -4.22
N ASN A 168 -14.01 -11.68 -4.12
CA ASN A 168 -15.19 -10.84 -3.92
C ASN A 168 -15.14 -10.01 -2.63
N LYS A 169 -14.62 -10.56 -1.52
CA LYS A 169 -14.52 -9.82 -0.25
C LYS A 169 -13.65 -8.57 -0.41
N ASN A 170 -12.47 -8.69 -1.03
CA ASN A 170 -11.62 -7.52 -1.26
C ASN A 170 -12.23 -6.51 -2.24
N LEU A 171 -13.14 -6.93 -3.13
CA LEU A 171 -13.78 -6.01 -4.08
C LEU A 171 -14.97 -5.25 -3.47
N GLU A 172 -15.71 -5.89 -2.57
CA GLU A 172 -17.04 -5.42 -2.14
C GLU A 172 -17.13 -5.12 -0.65
N ASN A 173 -16.53 -5.95 0.21
CA ASN A 173 -16.67 -5.84 1.67
C ASN A 173 -15.47 -6.50 2.39
N PRO A 174 -14.31 -5.83 2.39
CA PRO A 174 -13.11 -6.32 3.07
C PRO A 174 -13.25 -6.20 4.59
N ILE A 175 -12.37 -6.88 5.33
CA ILE A 175 -12.35 -6.79 6.80
C ILE A 175 -11.89 -5.40 7.27
N LYS A 176 -10.96 -4.80 6.54
CA LYS A 176 -10.48 -3.43 6.75
C LYS A 176 -10.65 -2.63 5.47
N GLU A 177 -11.00 -1.36 5.57
CA GLU A 177 -11.19 -0.49 4.39
C GLU A 177 -9.92 -0.44 3.52
N SER A 178 -8.74 -0.35 4.13
CA SER A 178 -7.46 -0.39 3.40
C SER A 178 -7.21 -1.66 2.58
N GLN A 179 -8.00 -2.72 2.79
CA GLN A 179 -7.92 -3.99 2.06
C GLN A 179 -8.90 -4.07 0.88
N TYR A 180 -9.59 -2.98 0.52
CA TYR A 180 -10.26 -2.88 -0.77
C TYR A 180 -9.26 -3.13 -1.90
N PHE A 181 -9.70 -3.81 -2.96
CA PHE A 181 -8.85 -4.32 -4.03
C PHE A 181 -7.96 -3.23 -4.64
N ILE A 182 -8.56 -2.11 -5.06
CA ILE A 182 -7.83 -1.02 -5.71
C ILE A 182 -6.81 -0.36 -4.79
N PRO A 183 -7.18 0.21 -3.63
CA PRO A 183 -6.19 0.87 -2.77
C PRO A 183 -5.09 -0.09 -2.33
N PHE A 184 -5.41 -1.35 -2.01
CA PHE A 184 -4.41 -2.31 -1.57
C PHE A 184 -3.48 -2.77 -2.71
N LEU A 185 -4.03 -3.01 -3.91
CA LEU A 185 -3.23 -3.30 -5.10
C LEU A 185 -2.24 -2.18 -5.37
N ILE A 186 -2.67 -0.92 -5.27
CA ILE A 186 -1.83 0.23 -5.56
C ILE A 186 -0.78 0.45 -4.48
N HIS A 187 -1.14 0.32 -3.20
CA HIS A 187 -0.20 0.39 -2.08
C HIS A 187 0.96 -0.59 -2.27
N GLU A 188 0.64 -1.87 -2.47
CA GLU A 188 1.65 -2.92 -2.57
C GLU A 188 2.40 -2.90 -3.91
N ASN A 189 1.77 -2.48 -5.00
CA ASN A 189 2.47 -2.33 -6.27
C ASN A 189 3.41 -1.11 -6.26
N PHE A 190 3.10 -0.06 -5.49
CA PHE A 190 3.97 1.11 -5.34
C PHE A 190 5.30 0.74 -4.68
N HIS A 191 5.25 -0.06 -3.61
CA HIS A 191 6.41 -0.72 -2.99
C HIS A 191 7.26 -1.45 -4.04
N HIS A 192 6.61 -2.24 -4.89
CA HIS A 192 7.27 -3.07 -5.90
C HIS A 192 7.87 -2.30 -7.09
N SER A 193 7.27 -1.18 -7.48
CA SER A 193 7.56 -0.51 -8.76
C SER A 193 8.30 0.82 -8.62
N VAL A 194 7.95 1.63 -7.63
CA VAL A 194 8.53 2.96 -7.42
C VAL A 194 9.62 2.92 -6.35
N GLN A 195 9.38 2.17 -5.28
CA GLN A 195 10.22 2.20 -4.08
C GLN A 195 11.31 1.11 -4.05
N LEU A 196 11.47 0.35 -5.14
CA LEU A 196 12.38 -0.80 -5.20
C LEU A 196 13.85 -0.46 -4.83
N ALA A 197 14.30 0.76 -5.14
CA ALA A 197 15.66 1.23 -4.86
C ALA A 197 15.78 2.08 -3.58
N TRP A 198 14.67 2.35 -2.90
CA TRP A 198 14.64 3.19 -1.72
C TRP A 198 15.23 2.45 -0.53
N LYS A 199 15.79 3.19 0.43
CA LYS A 199 16.22 2.58 1.69
C LYS A 199 14.98 2.20 2.49
N SER A 200 14.96 0.99 3.02
CA SER A 200 13.91 0.53 3.92
C SER A 200 14.42 0.26 5.32
N ASP A 201 13.52 0.42 6.28
CA ASP A 201 13.68 0.05 7.67
C ASP A 201 12.36 -0.54 8.15
N SER A 202 12.42 -1.54 9.03
CA SER A 202 11.23 -2.09 9.68
C SER A 202 10.54 -1.05 10.55
N GLY A 203 11.26 0.04 10.86
CA GLY A 203 10.73 1.11 11.64
C GLY A 203 10.52 0.69 13.09
N ASP A 204 11.34 -0.21 13.61
CA ASP A 204 11.10 -0.73 14.95
C ASP A 204 11.34 0.36 16.00
N VAL A 205 10.32 0.61 16.83
CA VAL A 205 10.48 1.37 18.07
C VAL A 205 10.50 0.37 19.19
N ARG A 206 11.58 0.39 19.96
CA ARG A 206 11.66 -0.32 21.23
C ARG A 206 10.91 0.50 22.26
N ILE A 207 9.57 0.36 22.25
CA ILE A 207 8.66 1.17 23.07
C ILE A 207 8.95 0.94 24.56
N GLU A 208 9.41 -0.27 24.92
CA GLU A 208 9.83 -0.65 26.27
C GLU A 208 11.06 0.13 26.80
N GLU A 209 11.81 0.79 25.91
CA GLU A 209 12.98 1.62 26.29
C GLU A 209 12.64 3.11 26.35
N LYS A 210 11.37 3.47 26.11
CA LYS A 210 10.91 4.87 26.11
C LYS A 210 10.46 5.26 27.51
N ASN A 211 10.31 6.58 27.72
CA ASN A 211 9.89 7.15 28.99
C ASN A 211 8.76 8.16 28.78
N ALA A 212 8.18 8.68 29.87
CA ALA A 212 7.13 9.68 29.79
C ALA A 212 7.50 10.91 28.94
N GLU A 213 8.77 11.35 28.95
CA GLU A 213 9.18 12.50 28.14
C GLU A 213 9.13 12.18 26.64
N TRP A 214 9.59 11.00 26.23
CA TRP A 214 9.51 10.56 24.84
C TRP A 214 8.06 10.50 24.34
N PHE A 215 7.15 9.95 25.15
CA PHE A 215 5.71 9.92 24.84
C PHE A 215 5.11 11.34 24.81
N GLU A 216 5.60 12.26 25.64
CA GLU A 216 5.13 13.65 25.67
C GLU A 216 5.38 14.32 24.32
N TYR A 217 6.60 14.21 23.79
CA TYR A 217 6.94 14.77 22.47
C TYR A 217 6.27 14.03 21.30
N LEU A 218 5.98 12.73 21.43
CA LEU A 218 5.13 12.02 20.47
C LEU A 218 3.72 12.62 20.46
N GLY A 219 3.13 12.88 21.63
CA GLY A 219 1.82 13.52 21.77
C GLY A 219 1.79 14.93 21.17
N TYR A 220 2.84 15.74 21.37
CA TYR A 220 2.95 17.05 20.71
C TYR A 220 3.07 16.93 19.19
N GLN A 221 3.81 15.94 18.68
CA GLN A 221 3.89 15.71 17.24
C GLN A 221 2.52 15.36 16.66
N PHE A 222 1.71 14.57 17.38
CA PHE A 222 0.35 14.23 16.96
C PHE A 222 -0.56 15.48 16.95
N ALA A 223 -0.46 16.36 17.94
CA ALA A 223 -1.17 17.64 17.94
C ALA A 223 -0.74 18.56 16.77
N ALA A 224 0.53 18.57 16.39
CA ALA A 224 1.00 19.31 15.22
C ALA A 224 0.45 18.72 13.91
N LEU A 225 0.37 17.38 13.80
CA LEU A 225 -0.26 16.69 12.67
C LEU A 225 -1.76 17.03 12.55
N ASP A 226 -2.47 17.21 13.66
CA ASP A 226 -3.86 17.69 13.63
C ASP A 226 -3.97 19.07 13.00
N GLY A 227 -3.07 20.00 13.35
CA GLY A 227 -3.00 21.31 12.72
C GLY A 227 -2.77 21.24 11.21
N ILE A 228 -1.93 20.31 10.75
CA ILE A 228 -1.70 20.07 9.31
C ILE A 228 -2.97 19.53 8.66
N LYS A 229 -3.61 18.52 9.25
CA LYS A 229 -4.87 17.93 8.77
C LYS A 229 -5.97 18.98 8.63
N ASP A 230 -6.19 19.77 9.67
CA ASP A 230 -7.24 20.80 9.68
C ASP A 230 -6.96 21.88 8.64
N ALA A 231 -5.70 22.28 8.45
CA ALA A 231 -5.32 23.23 7.42
C ALA A 231 -5.54 22.68 6.00
N ILE A 232 -5.31 21.38 5.76
CA ILE A 232 -5.59 20.72 4.48
C ILE A 232 -7.10 20.69 4.20
N VAL A 233 -7.90 20.27 5.19
CA VAL A 233 -9.37 20.19 5.06
C VAL A 233 -9.97 21.56 4.76
N ASN A 234 -9.50 22.61 5.44
CA ASN A 234 -9.97 23.97 5.23
C ASN A 234 -9.31 24.69 4.05
N ASN A 235 -8.36 24.04 3.37
CA ASN A 235 -7.55 24.62 2.29
C ASN A 235 -6.89 25.96 2.69
N ASP A 236 -6.44 26.07 3.94
CA ASP A 236 -5.78 27.26 4.51
C ASP A 236 -4.24 27.09 4.44
N LYS A 237 -3.65 27.71 3.42
CA LYS A 237 -2.20 27.62 3.16
C LYS A 237 -1.34 28.26 4.27
N GLU A 238 -1.83 29.32 4.92
CA GLU A 238 -1.08 29.98 6.00
C GLU A 238 -1.17 29.20 7.31
N ALA A 239 -2.33 28.61 7.62
CA ALA A 239 -2.44 27.65 8.73
C ALA A 239 -1.56 26.43 8.49
N MET A 240 -1.46 25.96 7.25
CA MET A 240 -0.61 24.81 6.89
C MET A 240 0.87 25.12 7.08
N LYS A 241 1.34 26.30 6.64
CA LYS A 241 2.71 26.77 6.90
C LYS A 241 3.03 26.84 8.39
N ARG A 242 2.11 27.41 9.19
CA ARG A 242 2.25 27.42 10.66
C ARG A 242 2.36 26.01 11.21
N ALA A 243 1.41 25.13 10.91
CA ALA A 243 1.40 23.76 11.44
C ALA A 243 2.64 22.95 11.02
N VAL A 244 3.13 23.12 9.80
CA VAL A 244 4.40 22.53 9.35
C VAL A 244 5.59 23.06 10.16
N ALA A 245 5.65 24.37 10.43
CA ALA A 245 6.69 24.93 11.28
C ALA A 245 6.68 24.32 12.69
N GLU A 246 5.49 24.16 13.28
CA GLU A 246 5.34 23.51 14.60
C GLU A 246 5.78 22.03 14.56
N TYR A 247 5.40 21.31 13.50
CA TYR A 247 5.80 19.92 13.29
C TYR A 247 7.32 19.75 13.17
N VAL A 248 8.01 20.62 12.43
CA VAL A 248 9.47 20.60 12.28
C VAL A 248 10.16 20.88 13.62
N VAL A 249 9.70 21.90 14.35
CA VAL A 249 10.26 22.23 15.67
C VAL A 249 10.17 21.04 16.62
N ILE A 250 9.00 20.40 16.75
CA ILE A 250 8.84 19.23 17.63
C ILE A 250 9.67 18.04 17.14
N SER A 251 9.74 17.85 15.83
CA SER A 251 10.49 16.77 15.21
C SER A 251 12.00 16.86 15.48
N GLU A 252 12.59 18.06 15.43
CA GLU A 252 14.00 18.26 15.77
C GLU A 252 14.29 17.94 17.25
N TYR A 253 13.35 18.22 18.16
CA TYR A 253 13.49 17.79 19.55
C TYR A 253 13.42 16.27 19.70
N ARG A 254 12.47 15.59 19.04
CA ARG A 254 12.38 14.11 19.06
C ARG A 254 13.66 13.46 18.51
N LYS A 255 14.22 14.04 17.45
CA LYS A 255 15.49 13.61 16.84
C LYS A 255 16.69 13.75 17.80
N GLN A 256 16.72 14.80 18.61
CA GLN A 256 17.76 14.98 19.64
C GLN A 256 17.63 13.98 20.80
N GLN A 257 16.40 13.60 21.16
CA GLN A 257 16.15 12.60 22.21
C GLN A 257 16.64 11.20 21.82
N ASP A 258 16.39 10.79 20.57
CA ASP A 258 16.81 9.48 20.07
C ASP A 258 16.95 9.48 18.54
N ILE A 259 18.14 9.84 18.07
CA ILE A 259 18.42 9.98 16.63
C ILE A 259 18.25 8.68 15.85
N HIS A 260 18.55 7.52 16.47
CA HIS A 260 18.50 6.23 15.80
C HIS A 260 17.05 5.78 15.59
N THR A 261 16.25 5.81 16.66
CA THR A 261 14.81 5.50 16.57
C THR A 261 14.13 6.50 15.64
N TYR A 262 14.43 7.80 15.76
CA TYR A 262 13.83 8.83 14.92
C TYR A 262 14.17 8.62 13.43
N SER A 263 15.42 8.29 13.10
CA SER A 263 15.81 8.02 11.70
C SER A 263 15.10 6.80 11.14
N SER A 264 15.00 5.71 11.91
CA SER A 264 14.26 4.49 11.53
C SER A 264 12.77 4.79 11.36
N GLU A 265 12.18 5.60 12.25
CA GLU A 265 10.81 6.10 12.15
C GLU A 265 10.54 6.82 10.83
N LYS A 266 11.36 7.81 10.47
CA LYS A 266 11.16 8.62 9.26
C LYS A 266 11.36 7.83 7.97
N LEU A 267 12.27 6.84 7.95
CA LEU A 267 12.42 5.93 6.82
C LEU A 267 11.15 5.10 6.59
N HIS A 268 10.60 4.53 7.67
CA HIS A 268 9.38 3.73 7.58
C HIS A 268 8.14 4.57 7.24
N GLU A 269 8.00 5.74 7.86
CA GLU A 269 6.95 6.72 7.53
C GLU A 269 7.02 7.16 6.07
N THR A 270 8.22 7.28 5.50
CA THR A 270 8.40 7.59 4.09
C THR A 270 7.89 6.47 3.20
N LEU A 271 8.28 5.23 3.49
CA LEU A 271 7.89 4.07 2.69
C LEU A 271 6.40 3.81 2.75
N GLU A 272 5.87 3.58 3.95
CA GLU A 272 4.47 3.21 4.13
C GLU A 272 3.53 4.39 3.92
N GLY A 273 3.96 5.60 4.28
CA GLY A 273 3.17 6.81 4.10
C GLY A 273 2.96 7.19 2.64
N THR A 274 3.99 7.10 1.80
CA THR A 274 3.83 7.36 0.35
C THR A 274 2.98 6.28 -0.32
N ALA A 275 3.15 5.01 0.05
CA ALA A 275 2.30 3.90 -0.41
C ALA A 275 0.84 4.09 0.01
N THR A 276 0.60 4.49 1.26
CA THR A 276 -0.74 4.80 1.79
C THR A 276 -1.36 5.98 1.05
N TYR A 277 -0.59 7.05 0.83
CA TYR A 277 -1.03 8.23 0.07
C TYR A 277 -1.50 7.88 -1.35
N VAL A 278 -0.73 7.08 -2.10
CA VAL A 278 -1.16 6.66 -3.45
C VAL A 278 -2.35 5.69 -3.41
N GLY A 279 -2.45 4.86 -2.37
CA GLY A 279 -3.61 3.99 -2.13
C GLY A 279 -4.89 4.80 -1.89
N ILE A 280 -4.83 5.82 -1.02
CA ILE A 280 -5.95 6.74 -0.77
C ILE A 280 -6.36 7.45 -2.06
N LYS A 281 -5.42 8.01 -2.82
CA LYS A 281 -5.74 8.63 -4.13
C LYS A 281 -6.35 7.63 -5.10
N ALA A 282 -5.84 6.41 -5.18
CA ALA A 282 -6.40 5.40 -6.07
C ALA A 282 -7.86 5.06 -5.73
N SER A 283 -8.23 5.08 -4.44
CA SER A 283 -9.60 4.82 -4.01
C SER A 283 -10.61 5.85 -4.52
N THR A 284 -10.19 7.10 -4.79
CA THR A 284 -11.07 8.15 -5.32
C THR A 284 -11.22 8.11 -6.83
N HIS A 285 -10.47 7.24 -7.52
CA HIS A 285 -10.43 7.14 -8.98
C HIS A 285 -10.99 5.81 -9.51
N ALA A 286 -11.61 4.99 -8.66
CA ALA A 286 -12.25 3.74 -9.03
C ALA A 286 -13.56 3.53 -8.25
N SER A 287 -14.40 2.61 -8.72
CA SER A 287 -15.63 2.16 -8.05
C SER A 287 -15.33 1.33 -6.79
N THR A 288 -14.70 1.98 -5.81
CA THR A 288 -14.41 1.49 -4.48
C THR A 288 -14.73 2.61 -3.48
N PRO A 289 -15.13 2.30 -2.24
CA PRO A 289 -15.32 3.35 -1.25
C PRO A 289 -14.04 4.19 -1.05
N PRO A 290 -14.14 5.53 -1.05
CA PRO A 290 -13.00 6.39 -0.78
C PRO A 290 -12.41 6.06 0.60
N LEU A 291 -11.09 5.87 0.65
CA LEU A 291 -10.38 5.71 1.91
C LEU A 291 -10.23 7.07 2.59
N LEU A 292 -10.33 7.04 3.91
CA LEU A 292 -10.11 8.19 4.78
C LEU A 292 -8.80 7.98 5.56
N LEU A 293 -8.11 9.08 5.84
CA LEU A 293 -7.03 9.06 6.83
C LEU A 293 -7.61 8.70 8.21
N LEU A 294 -6.80 8.03 9.02
CA LEU A 294 -7.17 7.53 10.36
C LEU A 294 -8.48 6.70 10.30
N PRO A 295 -8.52 5.62 9.49
CA PRO A 295 -9.70 4.76 9.39
C PRO A 295 -9.96 4.07 10.74
N GLY A 296 -11.22 4.06 11.18
CA GLY A 296 -11.62 3.47 12.47
C GLY A 296 -11.85 4.47 13.61
N ALA A 297 -11.70 5.77 13.38
CA ALA A 297 -12.16 6.79 14.32
C ALA A 297 -13.68 6.65 14.58
N PRO A 298 -14.17 6.80 15.83
CA PRO A 298 -15.60 6.59 16.14
C PRO A 298 -16.52 7.64 15.53
N SER A 299 -16.01 8.86 15.28
CA SER A 299 -16.72 9.94 14.61
C SER A 299 -15.73 10.82 13.82
N GLU A 300 -16.24 11.73 13.00
CA GLU A 300 -15.40 12.66 12.24
C GLU A 300 -14.67 13.65 13.15
N GLU A 301 -15.33 14.13 14.22
CA GLU A 301 -14.72 15.01 15.22
C GLU A 301 -13.55 14.32 15.94
N GLN A 302 -13.61 13.00 16.09
CA GLN A 302 -12.57 12.18 16.72
C GLN A 302 -11.55 11.62 15.73
N ARG A 303 -11.66 11.92 14.43
CA ARG A 303 -10.71 11.52 13.39
C ARG A 303 -9.51 12.46 13.37
N ASN A 304 -8.71 12.39 14.42
CA ASN A 304 -7.50 13.19 14.59
C ASN A 304 -6.43 12.40 15.37
N PHE A 305 -5.16 12.76 15.16
CA PHE A 305 -4.02 12.12 15.78
C PHE A 305 -4.02 12.31 17.30
N SER A 306 -4.42 13.48 17.82
CA SER A 306 -4.54 13.68 19.27
C SER A 306 -5.49 12.69 19.97
N TYR A 307 -6.61 12.36 19.34
CA TYR A 307 -7.56 11.37 19.86
C TYR A 307 -7.00 9.95 19.74
N PHE A 308 -6.28 9.68 18.66
CA PHE A 308 -5.57 8.41 18.50
C PHE A 308 -4.49 8.22 19.58
N PHE A 309 -3.72 9.26 19.93
CA PHE A 309 -2.79 9.23 21.08
C PHE A 309 -3.51 8.91 22.40
N THR A 310 -4.62 9.61 22.68
CA THR A 310 -5.48 9.33 23.85
C THR A 310 -5.95 7.88 23.84
N SER A 311 -6.34 7.35 22.68
CA SER A 311 -6.84 5.98 22.56
C SER A 311 -5.77 4.95 22.91
N ILE A 312 -4.52 5.16 22.45
CA ILE A 312 -3.37 4.31 22.81
C ILE A 312 -3.08 4.42 24.32
N ALA A 313 -3.06 5.63 24.87
CA ALA A 313 -2.76 5.86 26.29
C ALA A 313 -3.77 5.21 27.25
N HIS A 314 -5.02 5.04 26.82
CA HIS A 314 -6.09 4.46 27.65
C HIS A 314 -6.36 2.98 27.38
N HIS A 315 -5.74 2.39 26.35
CA HIS A 315 -5.96 0.98 25.97
C HIS A 315 -4.61 0.29 25.74
N PRO A 316 -4.06 -0.42 26.74
CA PRO A 316 -2.73 -1.05 26.64
C PRO A 316 -2.57 -1.98 25.43
N GLY A 317 -3.65 -2.62 24.99
CA GLY A 317 -3.66 -3.46 23.79
C GLY A 317 -3.38 -2.71 22.48
N TYR A 318 -3.36 -1.37 22.48
CA TYR A 318 -3.12 -0.53 21.30
C TYR A 318 -1.70 0.02 21.25
N LEU A 319 -0.80 -0.35 22.16
CA LEU A 319 0.56 0.19 22.19
C LEU A 319 1.32 -0.01 20.85
N SER A 320 1.07 -1.14 20.16
CA SER A 320 1.65 -1.42 18.84
C SER A 320 1.20 -0.45 17.74
N GLU A 321 0.09 0.26 17.94
CA GLU A 321 -0.44 1.23 16.98
C GLU A 321 0.46 2.48 16.83
N ILE A 322 1.34 2.75 17.80
CA ILE A 322 2.39 3.79 17.68
C ILE A 322 3.24 3.53 16.43
N LYS A 323 3.54 2.27 16.11
CA LYS A 323 4.30 1.89 14.92
C LYS A 323 3.48 2.07 13.64
N TRP A 324 2.21 1.67 13.67
CA TRP A 324 1.32 1.67 12.50
C TRP A 324 0.84 3.07 12.10
N ASN A 325 0.87 4.05 13.02
CA ASN A 325 0.52 5.44 12.72
C ASN A 325 1.27 6.05 11.53
N ARG A 326 2.45 5.53 11.22
CA ARG A 326 3.36 6.06 10.19
C ARG A 326 2.81 5.97 8.78
N TYR A 327 1.86 5.06 8.56
CA TYR A 327 1.06 5.00 7.33
C TYR A 327 0.25 6.29 7.18
N GLU A 328 -0.46 6.67 8.24
CA GLU A 328 -1.37 7.81 8.27
C GLU A 328 -0.62 9.16 8.36
N SER A 329 0.38 9.27 9.22
CA SER A 329 1.18 10.50 9.36
C SER A 329 1.99 10.78 8.10
N GLY A 330 2.62 9.77 7.50
CA GLY A 330 3.35 9.93 6.25
C GLY A 330 2.43 10.28 5.08
N ALA A 331 1.24 9.69 4.99
CA ALA A 331 0.26 10.04 3.97
C ALA A 331 -0.25 11.49 4.13
N LEU A 332 -0.53 11.92 5.36
CA LEU A 332 -0.92 13.30 5.66
C LEU A 332 0.17 14.30 5.21
N LEU A 333 1.44 14.01 5.50
CA LEU A 333 2.55 14.85 5.10
C LEU A 333 2.73 14.90 3.58
N CYS A 334 2.46 13.80 2.87
CA CYS A 334 2.40 13.81 1.40
C CYS A 334 1.29 14.75 0.89
N PHE A 335 0.10 14.74 1.48
CA PHE A 335 -0.97 15.68 1.13
C PHE A 335 -0.59 17.13 1.44
N ALA A 336 0.13 17.38 2.55
CA ALA A 336 0.65 18.71 2.86
C ALA A 336 1.65 19.17 1.79
N LEU A 337 2.62 18.32 1.43
CA LEU A 337 3.60 18.62 0.37
C LEU A 337 2.92 18.88 -0.98
N ASP A 338 1.89 18.13 -1.35
CA ASP A 338 1.12 18.40 -2.57
C ASP A 338 0.44 19.78 -2.57
N LYS A 339 -0.07 20.23 -1.42
CA LYS A 339 -0.73 21.53 -1.27
C LYS A 339 0.25 22.70 -1.20
N LEU A 340 1.43 22.47 -0.62
CA LEU A 340 2.46 23.48 -0.43
C LEU A 340 3.36 23.62 -1.67
N LEU A 341 3.72 22.49 -2.29
CA LEU A 341 4.60 22.34 -3.45
C LEU A 341 3.80 21.84 -4.66
N GLU A 342 3.04 22.73 -5.27
CA GLU A 342 2.09 22.46 -6.36
C GLU A 342 2.74 21.88 -7.64
N ASP A 343 4.07 21.94 -7.77
CA ASP A 343 4.83 21.42 -8.92
C ASP A 343 5.19 19.92 -8.81
N GLN A 344 4.85 19.28 -7.68
CA GLN A 344 5.19 17.88 -7.36
C GLN A 344 6.69 17.56 -7.48
N SER A 345 7.57 18.57 -7.38
CA SER A 345 9.03 18.38 -7.43
C SER A 345 9.55 17.51 -6.28
N TRP A 346 8.85 17.52 -5.14
CA TRP A 346 9.15 16.71 -3.97
C TRP A 346 9.12 15.20 -4.28
N GLN A 347 8.18 14.74 -5.13
CA GLN A 347 8.10 13.33 -5.55
C GLN A 347 9.31 12.92 -6.39
N GLN A 348 9.88 13.85 -7.18
CA GLN A 348 11.09 13.57 -7.97
C GLN A 348 12.31 13.38 -7.06
N LYS A 349 12.42 14.16 -5.99
CA LYS A 349 13.49 14.01 -4.99
C LYS A 349 13.44 12.62 -4.34
N LEU A 350 12.25 12.15 -3.97
CA LEU A 350 12.06 10.78 -3.46
C LEU A 350 12.36 9.73 -4.52
N ASN A 351 11.90 9.89 -5.76
CA ASN A 351 12.18 8.94 -6.84
C ASN A 351 13.68 8.81 -7.13
N ALA A 352 14.46 9.88 -6.94
CA ALA A 352 15.89 9.91 -7.18
C ALA A 352 16.73 9.34 -6.00
N GLN A 353 16.10 9.05 -4.86
CA GLN A 353 16.82 8.55 -3.69
C GLN A 353 17.43 7.17 -3.94
N LYS A 354 18.48 6.86 -3.17
CA LYS A 354 19.15 5.57 -3.21
C LYS A 354 19.30 5.02 -1.80
N SER A 355 19.39 3.70 -1.67
CA SER A 355 19.59 3.04 -0.37
C SER A 355 20.75 3.62 0.47
N ASN A 356 21.83 4.09 -0.16
CA ASN A 356 23.00 4.69 0.50
C ASN A 356 22.92 6.21 0.72
N SER A 357 21.88 6.87 0.21
CA SER A 357 21.62 8.30 0.38
C SER A 357 20.09 8.50 0.40
N PRO A 358 19.42 8.02 1.47
CA PRO A 358 17.98 8.10 1.57
C PRO A 358 17.50 9.54 1.68
N VAL A 359 16.29 9.78 1.20
CA VAL A 359 15.55 11.02 1.41
C VAL A 359 14.19 10.63 1.99
N THR A 360 13.83 11.24 3.10
CA THR A 360 12.56 11.00 3.80
C THR A 360 11.55 12.10 3.50
N ILE A 361 10.26 11.83 3.77
CA ILE A 361 9.23 12.87 3.76
C ILE A 361 9.61 14.01 4.72
N TYR A 362 10.19 13.66 5.87
CA TYR A 362 10.65 14.66 6.83
C TYR A 362 11.71 15.59 6.24
N ASP A 363 12.72 15.06 5.56
CA ASP A 363 13.77 15.88 4.92
C ASP A 363 13.18 16.88 3.92
N LEU A 364 12.09 16.52 3.23
CA LEU A 364 11.39 17.41 2.30
C LEU A 364 10.58 18.49 3.02
N VAL A 365 9.97 18.13 4.15
CA VAL A 365 9.22 19.06 5.01
C VAL A 365 10.18 20.05 5.68
N GLU A 366 11.31 19.58 6.18
CA GLU A 366 12.41 20.40 6.74
C GLU A 366 13.00 21.31 5.66
N GLN A 367 13.28 20.78 4.47
CA GLN A 367 13.73 21.60 3.34
C GLN A 367 12.73 22.71 2.98
N TYR A 368 11.43 22.38 2.92
CA TYR A 368 10.39 23.39 2.67
C TYR A 368 10.38 24.46 3.76
N TYR A 369 10.51 24.05 5.02
CA TYR A 369 10.60 24.94 6.18
C TYR A 369 11.77 25.92 6.07
N ASP A 370 12.95 25.44 5.69
CA ASP A 370 14.15 26.28 5.55
C ASP A 370 14.08 27.21 4.33
N GLU A 371 13.71 26.68 3.16
CA GLU A 371 13.68 27.44 1.89
C GLU A 371 12.63 28.56 1.89
N HIS A 372 11.56 28.42 2.69
CA HIS A 372 10.47 29.40 2.77
C HIS A 372 10.49 30.23 4.05
N GLY A 373 11.58 30.17 4.83
CA GLY A 373 11.75 30.99 6.02
C GLY A 373 10.70 30.73 7.10
N LEU A 374 10.19 29.51 7.21
CA LEU A 374 9.08 29.19 8.11
C LEU A 374 9.43 29.30 9.60
N LYS A 375 10.72 29.48 9.91
CA LYS A 375 11.20 29.81 11.26
C LYS A 375 10.51 31.03 11.87
N GLU A 376 10.04 31.97 11.07
CA GLU A 376 9.28 33.14 11.57
C GLU A 376 7.90 32.75 12.11
N TYR A 377 7.34 31.63 11.64
CA TYR A 377 6.08 31.06 12.13
C TYR A 377 6.29 30.07 13.28
N ALA A 378 7.53 29.66 13.53
CA ALA A 378 7.88 28.69 14.55
C ALA A 378 7.77 29.32 15.94
N ASN A 379 6.77 28.89 16.69
CA ASN A 379 6.76 29.08 18.13
C ASN A 379 7.95 28.33 18.76
N SER A 380 8.54 28.87 19.83
CA SER A 380 9.49 28.10 20.64
C SER A 380 8.81 26.82 21.15
N VAL A 381 9.59 25.77 21.42
CA VAL A 381 9.03 24.54 22.00
C VAL A 381 8.23 24.85 23.25
N ASP A 382 8.75 25.65 24.19
CA ASP A 382 8.01 26.04 25.40
C ASP A 382 6.65 26.69 25.11
N THR A 383 6.54 27.45 24.02
CA THR A 383 5.28 28.08 23.60
C THR A 383 4.34 27.05 22.98
N LEU A 384 4.86 26.14 22.15
CA LEU A 384 4.09 25.03 21.58
C LEU A 384 3.56 24.10 22.68
N LEU A 385 4.41 23.79 23.66
CA LEU A 385 4.03 22.93 24.78
C LEU A 385 2.81 23.51 25.49
N LYS A 386 2.76 24.82 25.73
CA LYS A 386 1.63 25.52 26.35
C LYS A 386 0.40 25.67 25.46
N LYS A 387 0.60 25.74 24.14
CA LYS A 387 -0.46 25.88 23.13
C LYS A 387 -1.29 24.61 23.04
N TYR A 388 -0.61 23.46 22.97
CA TYR A 388 -1.28 22.17 22.97
C TYR A 388 -1.80 21.84 24.37
N ASP A 389 -2.76 20.92 24.46
CA ASP A 389 -3.32 20.46 25.73
C ASP A 389 -2.26 19.71 26.58
N THR A 390 -1.31 20.46 27.12
CA THR A 390 -0.09 20.00 27.81
C THR A 390 -0.45 19.12 28.98
N SER A 391 -1.52 19.49 29.70
CA SER A 391 -1.94 18.78 30.89
C SER A 391 -2.45 17.39 30.54
N ARG A 392 -3.25 17.27 29.48
CA ARG A 392 -3.70 15.96 28.97
C ARG A 392 -2.52 15.15 28.45
N ILE A 393 -1.70 15.72 27.56
CA ILE A 393 -0.57 15.01 26.94
C ILE A 393 0.40 14.47 28.01
N ARG A 394 0.77 15.28 29.01
CA ARG A 394 1.64 14.83 30.11
C ARG A 394 1.03 13.72 30.95
N LYS A 395 -0.28 13.79 31.22
CA LYS A 395 -1.00 12.75 31.96
C LYS A 395 -0.99 11.44 31.19
N GLU A 396 -1.37 11.49 29.91
CA GLU A 396 -1.41 10.33 29.01
C GLU A 396 -0.02 9.73 28.78
N SER A 397 1.01 10.56 28.68
CA SER A 397 2.41 10.12 28.55
C SER A 397 2.89 9.34 29.78
N LYS A 398 2.51 9.78 30.99
CA LYS A 398 2.77 9.01 32.22
C LYS A 398 1.95 7.71 32.26
N LEU A 399 0.74 7.70 31.71
CA LEU A 399 -0.04 6.46 31.62
C LEU A 399 0.64 5.45 30.70
N LEU A 400 1.18 5.90 29.56
CA LEU A 400 1.93 5.06 28.63
C LEU A 400 3.23 4.54 29.25
N ASP A 401 3.96 5.41 29.95
CA ASP A 401 5.20 5.05 30.67
C ASP A 401 4.95 3.98 31.77
N ASN A 402 3.78 4.00 32.40
CA ASN A 402 3.41 2.99 33.40
C ASN A 402 2.88 1.67 32.78
N GLN A 403 2.65 1.62 31.47
CA GLN A 403 2.13 0.45 30.76
C GLN A 403 3.23 -0.41 30.15
N ILE A 404 4.42 0.15 29.97
CA ILE A 404 5.64 -0.54 29.55
C ILE A 404 6.39 -1.05 30.78
#